data_AF-A0A3M7L4Q9-F1
#
_entry.id   AF-A0A3M7L4Q9-F1
#
_cell.length_a   1.000
_cell.length_b   1.000
_cell.length_c   1.000
_cell.angle_alpha   90.00
_cell.angle_beta   90.00
_cell.angle_gamma   90.00
#
_symmetry.space_group_name_H-M   'P 1'
#
loop_
_entity.id
_entity.type
_entity.pdbx_description
1 polymer ?
#
loop_
_entity_poly.entity_id
_entity_poly.type
_entity_poly.pdbx_seq_one_letter_code
_entity_poly.pdbx_strand_id
1 'polypeptide(L)'
;MGVEAPFRPSDGWLLWALVGIALSPLVVIASATAAAAIWGSAPSDARGTVDSISQLINVDGSTRAALLTTTAILAPVLEESVFRGFLLPSLTRVLPVPLAVLASSAAFGLIHLTPRDFPQLTALGILMGFTYVRTRNLLTPILIHGAWNGGVLSILYAIAAGGGDVQELLRSGL
;
A
#
# COMPACT_ATOMS: atom_id res chain seq x y z
N MET A 1 12.73 -18.57 -26.28
CA MET A 1 12.86 -17.85 -25.00
C MET A 1 11.99 -18.58 -23.99
N GLY A 2 12.60 -19.27 -23.02
CA GLY A 2 11.87 -20.07 -22.04
C GLY A 2 11.04 -19.18 -21.12
N VAL A 3 9.80 -19.60 -20.82
CA VAL A 3 8.98 -18.99 -19.78
C VAL A 3 9.64 -19.35 -18.46
N GLU A 4 10.44 -18.44 -17.89
CA GLU A 4 11.05 -18.68 -16.59
C GLU A 4 9.95 -18.76 -15.51
N ALA A 5 10.10 -19.69 -14.57
CA ALA A 5 9.10 -19.93 -13.52
C ALA A 5 8.94 -18.69 -12.61
N PRO A 6 7.71 -18.30 -12.25
CA PRO A 6 7.43 -17.09 -11.45
C PRO A 6 7.95 -17.14 -10.00
N PHE A 7 8.47 -18.28 -9.55
CA PHE A 7 8.95 -18.49 -8.18
C PHE A 7 10.36 -19.10 -8.21
N ARG A 8 11.39 -18.25 -8.25
CA ARG A 8 12.78 -18.69 -8.08
C ARG A 8 13.28 -18.35 -6.67
N PRO A 9 13.79 -19.34 -5.90
CA PRO A 9 14.29 -19.11 -4.54
C PRO A 9 15.59 -18.28 -4.44
N SER A 10 16.31 -18.02 -5.54
CA SER A 10 17.71 -17.59 -5.54
C SER A 10 17.99 -16.08 -5.61
N ASP A 11 17.01 -15.21 -5.82
CA ASP A 11 17.27 -13.84 -6.30
C ASP A 11 17.11 -12.76 -5.21
N GLY A 12 17.32 -13.12 -3.94
CA GLY A 12 17.27 -12.17 -2.82
C GLY A 12 15.90 -11.51 -2.62
N TRP A 13 14.83 -12.14 -3.12
CA TRP A 13 13.47 -11.60 -3.13
C TRP A 13 12.99 -11.21 -1.71
N LEU A 14 13.33 -12.02 -0.70
CA LEU A 14 12.99 -11.74 0.69
C LEU A 14 13.70 -10.49 1.22
N LEU A 15 14.98 -10.30 0.87
CA LEU A 15 15.71 -9.08 1.23
C LEU A 15 15.03 -7.85 0.62
N TRP A 16 14.64 -7.92 -0.65
CA TRP A 16 13.90 -6.84 -1.32
C TRP A 16 12.53 -6.61 -0.70
N ALA A 17 11.86 -7.65 -0.23
CA ALA A 17 10.61 -7.53 0.51
C ALA A 17 10.84 -6.77 1.83
N LEU A 18 11.83 -7.17 2.63
CA LEU A 18 12.17 -6.52 3.90
C LEU A 18 12.60 -5.05 3.70
N VAL A 19 13.42 -4.78 2.69
CA VAL A 19 13.81 -3.41 2.31
C VAL A 19 12.59 -2.61 1.89
N GLY A 20 11.71 -3.19 1.06
CA GLY A 20 10.46 -2.54 0.65
C GLY A 20 9.56 -2.20 1.84
N ILE A 21 9.36 -3.15 2.76
CA ILE A 21 8.58 -2.94 3.99
C ILE A 21 9.17 -1.79 4.82
N ALA A 22 10.49 -1.76 5.01
CA ALA A 22 11.16 -0.71 5.75
C ALA A 22 11.08 0.66 5.06
N LEU A 23 11.04 0.70 3.73
CA LEU A 23 10.95 1.93 2.94
C LEU A 23 9.51 2.46 2.80
N SER A 24 8.48 1.62 2.92
CA SER A 24 7.09 2.02 2.75
C SER A 24 6.68 3.26 3.57
N PRO A 25 7.01 3.38 4.88
CA PRO A 25 6.68 4.58 5.64
C PRO A 25 7.32 5.85 5.07
N LEU A 26 8.58 5.77 4.63
CA LEU A 26 9.30 6.89 4.05
C LEU A 26 8.71 7.32 2.71
N VAL A 27 8.32 6.35 1.87
CA VAL A 27 7.64 6.61 0.59
C VAL A 27 6.30 7.32 0.82
N VAL A 28 5.54 6.90 1.82
CA VAL A 28 4.25 7.53 2.15
C VAL A 28 4.43 8.92 2.72
N ILE A 29 5.39 9.14 3.63
CA ILE A 29 5.70 10.48 4.14
C ILE A 29 6.15 11.40 3.00
N ALA A 30 7.08 10.96 2.16
CA ALA A 30 7.61 11.77 1.06
C ALA A 30 6.54 12.10 0.01
N SER A 31 5.67 11.16 -0.34
CA SER A 31 4.57 11.40 -1.27
C SER A 31 3.52 12.33 -0.68
N ALA A 32 3.21 12.21 0.62
CA ALA A 32 2.28 13.10 1.30
C ALA A 32 2.82 14.54 1.41
N THR A 33 4.11 14.72 1.71
CA THR A 33 4.73 16.06 1.76
C THR A 33 4.80 16.70 0.38
N ALA A 34 5.15 15.92 -0.66
CA ALA A 34 5.12 16.39 -2.03
C ALA A 34 3.71 16.79 -2.48
N ALA A 35 2.70 15.96 -2.17
CA ALA A 35 1.30 16.26 -2.45
C ALA A 35 0.85 17.55 -1.76
N ALA A 36 1.18 17.73 -0.48
CA ALA A 36 0.85 18.93 0.28
C ALA A 36 1.54 20.20 -0.26
N ALA A 37 2.76 20.08 -0.78
CA ALA A 37 3.45 21.19 -1.41
C ALA A 37 2.80 21.65 -2.74
N ILE A 38 2.13 20.73 -3.45
CA ILE A 38 1.49 21.00 -4.75
C ILE A 38 0.05 21.48 -4.56
N TRP A 39 -0.73 20.81 -3.72
CA TRP A 39 -2.17 21.06 -3.56
C TRP A 39 -2.52 21.84 -2.29
N GLY A 40 -1.53 22.23 -1.50
CA GLY A 40 -1.72 22.72 -0.14
C GLY A 40 -1.97 21.58 0.83
N SER A 41 -1.75 21.84 2.12
CA SER A 41 -2.22 20.93 3.17
C SER A 41 -3.74 20.90 3.12
N ALA A 42 -4.32 19.74 2.82
CA ALA A 42 -5.76 19.54 3.00
C ALA A 42 -6.14 19.95 4.44
N PRO A 43 -7.31 20.58 4.66
CA PRO A 43 -7.77 20.91 6.01
C PRO A 43 -7.64 19.69 6.93
N SER A 44 -7.11 19.91 8.14
CA SER A 44 -7.04 18.95 9.26
C SER A 44 -8.38 18.28 9.57
N ASP A 45 -9.47 18.87 9.07
CA ASP A 45 -10.85 18.42 9.18
C ASP A 45 -11.18 17.25 8.23
N ALA A 46 -10.21 16.75 7.46
CA ALA A 46 -10.33 15.59 6.59
C ALA A 46 -10.37 14.29 7.41
N ARG A 47 -11.49 14.11 8.09
CA ARG A 47 -11.93 12.95 8.89
C ARG A 47 -11.97 11.61 8.15
N GLY A 48 -11.29 11.43 7.01
CA GLY A 48 -11.33 10.16 6.27
C GLY A 48 -10.73 9.00 7.06
N THR A 49 -9.52 9.17 7.59
CA THR A 49 -8.86 8.14 8.40
C THR A 49 -9.46 8.07 9.81
N VAL A 50 -9.80 9.21 10.42
CA VAL A 50 -10.37 9.30 11.78
C VAL A 50 -11.81 8.78 11.87
N ASP A 51 -12.69 9.11 10.93
CA ASP A 51 -14.06 8.54 10.90
C ASP A 51 -14.03 7.05 10.54
N SER A 52 -13.07 6.61 9.71
CA SER A 52 -12.84 5.18 9.47
C SER A 52 -12.29 4.48 10.73
N ILE A 53 -11.42 5.15 11.49
CA ILE A 53 -10.90 4.65 12.78
C ILE A 53 -12.03 4.52 13.78
N SER A 54 -12.91 5.52 13.92
CA SER A 54 -14.00 5.52 14.91
C SER A 54 -15.01 4.39 14.68
N GLN A 55 -15.28 4.03 13.42
CA GLN A 55 -16.13 2.90 13.05
C GLN A 55 -15.48 1.53 13.31
N LEU A 56 -14.15 1.47 13.41
CA LEU A 56 -13.36 0.24 13.64
C LEU A 56 -13.05 -0.03 15.12
N ILE A 57 -13.27 0.93 16.03
CA ILE A 57 -12.91 0.80 17.46
C ILE A 57 -13.74 -0.27 18.18
N ASN A 58 -14.97 -0.53 17.73
CA ASN A 58 -15.93 -1.36 18.46
C ASN A 58 -16.31 -2.67 17.77
N VAL A 59 -15.55 -3.10 16.76
CA VAL A 59 -15.80 -4.40 16.12
C VAL A 59 -15.30 -5.56 16.99
N ASP A 60 -16.07 -6.64 17.02
CA ASP A 60 -15.72 -7.84 17.79
C ASP A 60 -14.44 -8.52 17.25
N GLY A 61 -13.89 -9.47 18.01
CA GLY A 61 -12.64 -10.14 17.64
C GLY A 61 -12.68 -10.87 16.30
N SER A 62 -13.83 -11.46 15.93
CA SER A 62 -13.96 -12.21 14.68
C SER A 62 -14.00 -11.27 13.47
N THR A 63 -14.72 -10.16 13.57
CA THR A 63 -14.73 -9.11 12.54
C THR A 63 -13.34 -8.50 12.35
N ARG A 64 -12.60 -8.23 13.43
CA ARG A 64 -11.20 -7.74 13.32
C ARG A 64 -10.30 -8.73 12.61
N ALA A 65 -10.38 -10.01 12.95
CA ALA A 65 -9.60 -11.06 12.29
C ALA A 65 -9.95 -11.20 10.80
N ALA A 66 -11.23 -11.11 10.45
CA ALA A 66 -11.70 -11.14 9.07
C ALA A 66 -11.17 -9.95 8.26
N LEU A 67 -11.22 -8.73 8.83
CA LEU A 67 -10.68 -7.53 8.21
C LEU A 67 -9.17 -7.60 8.01
N LEU A 68 -8.41 -8.02 9.03
CA LEU A 68 -6.96 -8.23 8.90
C LEU A 68 -6.63 -9.25 7.82
N THR A 69 -7.33 -10.39 7.80
CA THR A 69 -7.10 -11.43 6.79
C THR A 69 -7.39 -10.91 5.38
N THR A 70 -8.50 -10.20 5.21
CA THR A 70 -8.90 -9.68 3.91
C THR A 70 -7.94 -8.59 3.43
N THR A 71 -7.64 -7.61 4.28
CA THR A 71 -6.85 -6.41 3.92
C THR A 71 -5.35 -6.66 3.86
N ALA A 72 -4.81 -7.57 4.68
CA ALA A 72 -3.37 -7.85 4.73
C ALA A 72 -2.94 -9.06 3.90
N ILE A 73 -3.88 -9.92 3.47
CA ILE A 73 -3.56 -11.14 2.72
C ILE A 73 -4.35 -11.21 1.42
N LEU A 74 -5.68 -11.31 1.48
CA LEU A 74 -6.49 -11.61 0.29
C LEU A 74 -6.43 -10.50 -0.76
N ALA A 75 -6.63 -9.24 -0.34
CA ALA A 75 -6.57 -8.08 -1.22
C ALA A 75 -5.17 -7.91 -1.84
N PRO A 76 -4.06 -7.90 -1.06
CA PRO A 76 -2.70 -7.88 -1.63
C PRO A 76 -2.42 -8.98 -2.65
N VAL A 77 -2.83 -10.22 -2.37
CA VAL A 77 -2.62 -11.34 -3.31
C VAL A 77 -3.37 -11.08 -4.61
N LEU A 78 -4.63 -10.68 -4.54
CA LEU A 78 -5.45 -10.41 -5.73
C LEU A 78 -4.93 -9.21 -6.52
N GLU A 79 -4.69 -8.10 -5.85
CA GLU A 79 -4.26 -6.85 -6.47
C GLU A 79 -2.88 -6.99 -7.10
N GLU A 80 -1.90 -7.55 -6.38
CA GLU A 80 -0.56 -7.75 -6.96
C GLU A 80 -0.57 -8.76 -8.11
N SER A 81 -1.44 -9.77 -8.08
CA SER A 81 -1.61 -10.69 -9.21
C SER A 81 -2.11 -9.95 -10.46
N VAL A 82 -3.05 -9.03 -10.32
CA VAL A 82 -3.59 -8.23 -11.42
C VAL A 82 -2.58 -7.19 -11.90
N PHE A 83 -2.04 -6.37 -11.00
CA PHE A 83 -1.21 -5.24 -11.39
C PHE A 83 0.23 -5.67 -11.73
N ARG A 84 0.84 -6.55 -10.93
CA ARG A 84 2.26 -6.93 -11.09
C ARG A 84 2.39 -8.25 -11.85
N GLY A 85 1.45 -9.18 -11.65
CA GLY A 85 1.43 -10.46 -12.35
C GLY A 85 0.96 -10.35 -13.81
N PHE A 86 0.01 -9.45 -14.11
CA PHE A 86 -0.61 -9.35 -15.43
C PHE A 86 -0.36 -8.00 -16.13
N LEU A 87 -0.79 -6.89 -15.53
CA LEU A 87 -0.79 -5.59 -16.21
C LEU A 87 0.63 -5.09 -16.51
N LEU A 88 1.50 -5.05 -15.51
CA LEU A 88 2.89 -4.59 -15.65
C LEU A 88 3.67 -5.39 -16.71
N PRO A 89 3.72 -6.74 -16.68
CA PRO A 89 4.33 -7.53 -17.74
C PRO A 89 3.74 -7.26 -19.13
N SER A 90 2.43 -7.07 -19.21
CA SER A 90 1.76 -6.75 -20.49
C SER A 90 2.21 -5.38 -21.03
N LEU A 91 2.30 -4.37 -20.17
CA LEU A 91 2.78 -3.05 -20.52
C LEU A 91 4.26 -3.06 -20.96
N THR A 92 5.11 -3.89 -20.35
CA THR A 92 6.54 -4.00 -20.75
C THR A 92 6.75 -4.55 -22.16
N ARG A 93 5.72 -5.11 -22.80
CA ARG A 93 5.80 -5.53 -24.21
C ARG A 93 5.77 -4.36 -25.19
N VAL A 94 5.24 -3.21 -24.77
CA VAL A 94 4.99 -2.04 -25.63
C VAL A 94 5.54 -0.73 -25.07
N LEU A 95 5.91 -0.69 -23.78
CA LEU A 95 6.52 0.44 -23.09
C LEU A 95 7.89 0.05 -22.51
N PRO A 96 8.86 0.99 -22.43
CA PRO A 96 10.07 0.77 -21.65
C PRO A 96 9.72 0.57 -20.17
N VAL A 97 10.53 -0.24 -19.48
CA VAL A 97 10.28 -0.68 -18.09
C VAL A 97 9.88 0.44 -17.14
N PRO A 98 10.56 1.61 -17.08
CA PRO A 98 10.16 2.68 -16.16
C PRO A 98 8.76 3.22 -16.44
N LEU A 99 8.37 3.35 -17.71
CA LEU A 99 7.03 3.82 -18.09
C LEU A 99 5.96 2.76 -17.81
N ALA A 100 6.28 1.48 -18.00
CA ALA A 100 5.38 0.39 -17.64
C ALA A 100 5.11 0.34 -16.12
N VAL A 101 6.16 0.52 -15.30
CA VAL A 101 6.02 0.63 -13.84
C VAL A 101 5.16 1.82 -13.46
N LEU A 102 5.42 3.00 -14.01
CA LEU A 102 4.64 4.20 -13.73
C LEU A 102 3.17 4.02 -14.10
N ALA A 103 2.89 3.54 -15.32
CA ALA A 103 1.53 3.35 -15.81
C ALA A 103 0.74 2.30 -15.00
N SER A 104 1.36 1.16 -14.68
CA SER A 104 0.74 0.15 -13.82
C SER A 104 0.47 0.68 -12.40
N SER A 105 1.36 1.53 -11.87
CA SER A 105 1.22 2.09 -10.52
C SER A 105 0.16 3.19 -10.45
N ALA A 106 0.05 4.01 -11.50
CA ALA A 106 -1.03 4.97 -11.65
C ALA A 106 -2.38 4.26 -11.80
N ALA A 107 -2.45 3.20 -12.61
CA ALA A 107 -3.67 2.39 -12.72
C ALA A 107 -4.09 1.79 -11.37
N PHE A 108 -3.12 1.28 -10.59
CA PHE A 108 -3.35 0.82 -9.22
C PHE A 108 -3.96 1.93 -8.34
N GLY A 109 -3.39 3.14 -8.34
CA GLY A 109 -3.96 4.26 -7.58
C GLY A 109 -5.35 4.69 -8.05
N LEU A 110 -5.61 4.68 -9.37
CA LEU A 110 -6.89 5.14 -9.94
C LEU A 110 -8.08 4.25 -9.56
N ILE A 111 -7.90 2.92 -9.53
CA ILE A 111 -9.01 2.00 -9.23
C ILE A 111 -9.53 2.10 -7.80
N HIS A 112 -8.77 2.74 -6.90
CA HIS A 112 -9.18 2.98 -5.51
C HIS A 112 -10.16 4.15 -5.38
N LEU A 113 -10.41 4.90 -6.45
CA LEU A 113 -11.42 5.96 -6.54
C LEU A 113 -11.33 7.01 -5.42
N THR A 114 -10.13 7.24 -4.91
CA THR A 114 -9.81 8.16 -3.82
C THR A 114 -8.76 9.16 -4.32
N PRO A 115 -9.18 10.28 -4.95
CA PRO A 115 -8.25 11.24 -5.55
C PRO A 115 -7.20 11.79 -4.58
N ARG A 116 -7.55 11.86 -3.28
CA ARG A 116 -6.65 12.29 -2.21
C ARG A 116 -5.49 11.31 -1.98
N ASP A 117 -5.77 10.02 -2.06
CA ASP A 117 -4.80 8.96 -1.75
C ASP A 117 -4.04 8.51 -3.01
N PHE A 118 -4.50 8.94 -4.19
CA PHE A 118 -3.88 8.62 -5.48
C PHE A 118 -2.36 8.83 -5.52
N PRO A 119 -1.77 9.95 -5.02
CA PRO A 119 -0.32 10.14 -5.00
C PRO A 119 0.41 9.07 -4.18
N GLN A 120 -0.10 8.76 -2.99
CA GLN A 120 0.47 7.81 -2.05
C GLN A 120 0.33 6.38 -2.60
N LEU A 121 -0.84 6.02 -3.12
CA LEU A 121 -1.10 4.72 -3.75
C LEU A 121 -0.23 4.51 -4.99
N THR A 122 -0.04 5.55 -5.80
CA THR A 122 0.86 5.50 -6.96
C THR A 122 2.31 5.34 -6.51
N ALA A 123 2.75 6.06 -5.48
CA ALA A 123 4.13 5.99 -4.96
C ALA A 123 4.45 4.60 -4.37
N LEU A 124 3.57 4.05 -3.53
CA LEU A 124 3.67 2.66 -3.07
C LEU A 124 3.62 1.69 -4.25
N GLY A 125 2.76 1.97 -5.23
CA GLY A 125 2.64 1.18 -6.43
C GLY A 125 3.95 1.09 -7.22
N ILE A 126 4.71 2.19 -7.29
CA ILE A 126 6.03 2.27 -7.92
C ILE A 126 7.04 1.43 -7.15
N LEU A 127 7.06 1.52 -5.82
CA LEU A 127 7.94 0.69 -4.97
C LEU A 127 7.70 -0.81 -5.22
N MET A 128 6.44 -1.23 -5.24
CA MET A 128 6.05 -2.63 -5.51
C MET A 128 6.35 -3.04 -6.95
N GLY A 129 6.08 -2.18 -7.93
CA GLY A 129 6.42 -2.43 -9.33
C GLY A 129 7.92 -2.56 -9.56
N PHE A 130 8.73 -1.71 -8.93
CA PHE A 130 10.19 -1.77 -8.98
C PHE A 130 10.75 -3.05 -8.36
N THR A 131 10.30 -3.40 -7.16
CA THR A 131 10.75 -4.62 -6.46
C THR A 131 10.33 -5.88 -7.22
N TYR A 132 9.15 -5.89 -7.83
CA TYR A 132 8.73 -6.96 -8.74
C TYR A 132 9.64 -7.06 -9.98
N VAL A 133 9.93 -5.95 -10.67
CA VAL A 133 10.85 -5.95 -11.83
C VAL A 133 12.23 -6.48 -11.44
N ARG A 134 12.72 -6.10 -10.25
CA ARG A 134 14.04 -6.47 -9.74
C ARG A 134 14.15 -7.94 -9.34
N THR A 135 13.07 -8.53 -8.82
CA THR A 135 13.08 -9.89 -8.24
C THR A 135 12.38 -10.92 -9.12
N ARG A 136 11.52 -10.47 -10.04
CA ARG A 136 10.56 -11.27 -10.81
C ARG A 136 9.78 -12.28 -9.97
N ASN A 137 9.50 -11.92 -8.72
CA ASN A 137 8.79 -12.77 -7.77
C ASN A 137 7.61 -11.98 -7.21
N LEU A 138 6.39 -12.52 -7.37
CA LEU A 138 5.16 -11.88 -6.88
C LEU A 138 5.07 -11.86 -5.35
N LEU A 139 5.75 -12.77 -4.65
CA LEU A 139 5.78 -12.73 -3.18
C LEU A 139 6.43 -11.46 -2.65
N THR A 140 7.39 -10.86 -3.38
CA THR A 140 8.05 -9.61 -2.97
C THR A 140 7.04 -8.47 -2.80
N PRO A 141 6.30 -8.03 -3.85
CA PRO A 141 5.31 -6.97 -3.69
C PRO A 141 4.13 -7.40 -2.81
N ILE A 142 3.71 -8.67 -2.81
CA ILE A 142 2.61 -9.15 -1.94
C ILE A 142 2.98 -8.95 -0.46
N LEU A 143 4.19 -9.28 -0.05
CA LEU A 143 4.63 -9.09 1.34
C LEU A 143 4.74 -7.60 1.69
N ILE A 144 5.25 -6.77 0.79
CA ILE A 144 5.34 -5.32 1.00
C ILE A 144 3.94 -4.72 1.19
N HIS A 145 3.02 -5.06 0.29
CA HIS A 145 1.63 -4.60 0.31
C HIS A 145 0.90 -5.08 1.56
N GLY A 146 0.94 -6.39 1.83
CA GLY A 146 0.28 -6.99 2.98
C GLY A 146 0.81 -6.46 4.31
N ALA A 147 2.12 -6.29 4.44
CA ALA A 147 2.72 -5.70 5.64
C ALA A 147 2.33 -4.23 5.82
N TRP A 148 2.27 -3.45 4.73
CA TRP A 148 1.81 -2.06 4.80
C TRP A 148 0.35 -1.99 5.27
N ASN A 149 -0.56 -2.69 4.58
CA ASN A 149 -1.98 -2.67 4.88
C ASN A 149 -2.29 -3.23 6.28
N GLY A 150 -1.72 -4.40 6.60
CA GLY A 150 -1.90 -5.04 7.91
C GLY A 150 -1.26 -4.24 9.04
N GLY A 151 -0.09 -3.64 8.81
CA GLY A 151 0.61 -2.81 9.77
C GLY A 151 -0.18 -1.54 10.11
N VAL A 152 -0.65 -0.80 9.09
CA VAL A 152 -1.52 0.37 9.29
C VAL A 152 -2.76 -0.04 10.07
N LEU A 153 -3.51 -1.04 9.63
CA LEU A 153 -4.74 -1.47 10.29
C LEU A 153 -4.51 -1.93 11.75
N SER A 154 -3.40 -2.63 12.02
CA SER A 154 -3.04 -3.06 13.37
C SER A 154 -2.72 -1.88 14.29
N ILE A 155 -1.99 -0.88 13.79
CA ILE A 155 -1.70 0.36 14.52
C ILE A 155 -3.00 1.09 14.83
N LEU A 156 -3.93 1.17 13.87
CA LEU A 156 -5.23 1.81 14.08
C LEU A 156 -6.02 1.11 15.20
N TYR A 157 -6.07 -0.22 15.21
CA TYR A 157 -6.71 -0.97 16.29
C TYR A 157 -6.01 -0.78 17.64
N ALA A 158 -4.68 -0.68 17.68
CA ALA A 158 -3.93 -0.46 18.91
C ALA A 158 -4.23 0.92 19.52
N ILE A 159 -4.28 1.96 18.69
CA ILE A 159 -4.64 3.32 19.12
C ILE A 159 -6.09 3.33 19.64
N ALA A 160 -7.00 2.70 18.91
CA ALA A 160 -8.40 2.58 19.28
C ALA A 160 -8.60 1.87 20.64
N ALA A 161 -7.88 0.76 20.87
CA ALA A 161 -7.97 -0.02 22.10
C ALA A 161 -7.32 0.67 23.31
N GLY A 162 -6.35 1.56 23.08
CA GLY A 162 -5.63 2.29 24.12
C GLY A 162 -6.43 3.40 24.81
N GLY A 163 -7.70 3.62 24.43
CA GLY A 163 -8.54 4.68 25.00
C GLY A 163 -8.04 6.09 24.71
N GLY A 164 -7.14 6.24 23.72
CA GLY A 164 -6.77 7.55 23.21
C GLY A 164 -8.02 8.20 22.65
N ASP A 165 -8.50 9.25 23.30
CA ASP A 165 -9.61 10.02 22.77
C ASP A 165 -9.10 10.74 21.52
N VAL A 166 -9.27 10.07 20.38
CA VAL A 166 -8.86 10.57 19.07
C VAL A 166 -9.54 11.93 18.82
N GLN A 167 -10.71 12.17 19.41
CA GLN A 167 -11.40 13.46 19.33
C GLN A 167 -10.77 14.51 20.23
N GLU A 168 -10.20 14.16 21.39
CA GLU A 168 -9.43 15.07 22.26
C GLU A 168 -8.10 15.49 21.61
N LEU A 169 -7.37 14.54 21.00
CA LEU A 169 -6.11 14.83 20.29
C LEU A 169 -6.34 15.75 19.08
N LEU A 170 -7.42 15.55 18.33
CA LEU A 170 -7.81 16.42 17.22
C LEU A 170 -8.39 17.78 17.67
N ARG A 171 -8.99 17.86 18.87
CA ARG A 171 -9.44 19.13 19.47
C ARG A 171 -8.31 19.95 20.07
N SER A 172 -7.23 19.30 20.52
CA SER A 172 -6.07 19.95 21.14
C SER A 172 -5.10 20.62 20.16
N GLY A 173 -5.35 20.51 18.84
CA GLY A 173 -4.63 21.29 17.84
C GLY A 173 -3.20 20.85 17.56
N LEU A 174 -2.96 19.53 17.52
CA LEU A 174 -1.91 18.95 16.68
C LEU A 174 -2.43 18.77 15.25
#